data_AF-A0A9D0VEN3-F1
#
_entry.id   AF-A0A9D0VEN3-F1
#
_cell.length_a   1.000
_cell.length_b   1.000
_cell.length_c   1.000
_cell.angle_alpha   90.00
_cell.angle_beta   90.00
_cell.angle_gamma   90.00
#
_symmetry.space_group_name_H-M   'P 1'
#
loop_
_entity.id
_entity.type
_entity.pdbx_description
1 polymer ?
#
loop_
_entity_poly.entity_id
_entity_poly.type
_entity_poly.pdbx_seq_one_letter_code
_entity_poly.pdbx_strand_id
1 'polypeptide(L)'
;MGWQDLLQDIPKERVLPWVGGRRLVDRDRTFEIKGKLPEEHGWHRFQIGGTRHASWSGAAEPDPCFDEGRSTLTGYLVGDRLIPDGAAVVPDPAALIEQTLRVHLVDRGLDRFSRGLVAQDPGGPWIFVRQEFPLGPEHEVQAAFVDGRPDIRGIR
;
A
#
# COMPACT_ATOMS: atom_id res chain seq x y z
N MET A 1 23.72 23.57 27.83
CA MET A 1 22.67 23.03 26.94
C MET A 1 23.14 23.22 25.52
N GLY A 2 23.81 22.21 24.96
CA GLY A 2 24.43 22.31 23.63
C GLY A 2 23.47 21.82 22.55
N TRP A 3 23.63 22.29 21.31
CA TRP A 3 22.90 21.76 20.16
C TRP A 3 23.16 20.25 19.93
N GLN A 4 24.25 19.73 20.48
CA GLN A 4 24.57 18.30 20.52
C GLN A 4 23.63 17.49 21.43
N ASP A 5 23.03 18.11 22.46
CA ASP A 5 22.01 17.45 23.31
C ASP A 5 20.67 17.31 22.57
N LEU A 6 20.39 18.17 21.57
CA LEU A 6 19.21 18.06 20.70
C LEU A 6 19.32 16.93 19.66
N LEU A 7 20.51 16.33 19.51
CA LEU A 7 20.78 15.19 18.62
C LEU A 7 20.77 13.86 19.37
N GLN A 8 20.53 13.84 20.69
CA GLN A 8 20.26 12.58 21.38
C GLN A 8 19.04 11.92 20.75
N ASP A 9 19.17 10.63 20.44
CA ASP A 9 18.17 9.73 19.84
C ASP A 9 16.84 9.75 20.60
N ILE A 10 16.05 10.80 20.45
CA ILE A 10 14.66 10.82 20.86
C ILE A 10 14.01 9.70 20.03
N PRO A 11 13.37 8.70 20.67
CA PRO A 11 12.69 7.64 19.95
C PRO A 11 11.72 8.30 18.96
N LYS A 12 11.99 8.13 17.66
CA LYS A 12 11.12 8.68 16.64
C LYS A 12 9.98 7.71 16.45
N GLU A 13 8.79 8.19 16.73
CA GLU A 13 7.59 7.46 16.40
C GLU A 13 7.38 7.51 14.88
N ARG A 14 7.06 6.35 14.31
CA ARG A 14 6.75 6.18 12.89
C ARG A 14 5.55 5.28 12.73
N VAL A 15 4.70 5.62 11.78
CA VAL A 15 3.57 4.79 11.35
C VAL A 15 4.01 4.08 10.08
N LEU A 16 4.05 2.76 10.10
CA LEU A 16 4.56 1.94 9.00
C LEU A 16 3.66 0.73 8.80
N PRO A 17 3.52 0.24 7.55
CA PRO A 17 2.80 -0.98 7.28
C PRO A 17 3.58 -2.18 7.81
N TRP A 18 2.85 -3.15 8.36
CA TRP A 18 3.41 -4.43 8.77
C TRP A 18 2.55 -5.56 8.20
N VAL A 19 3.20 -6.43 7.44
CA VAL A 19 2.59 -7.58 6.75
C VAL A 19 3.15 -8.92 7.25
N GLY A 20 3.79 -8.91 8.41
CA GLY A 20 4.41 -10.09 9.01
C GLY A 20 5.92 -9.95 9.25
N GLY A 21 6.46 -10.88 10.04
CA GLY A 21 7.90 -10.98 10.31
C GLY A 21 8.41 -9.97 11.35
N ARG A 22 9.75 -9.97 11.54
CA ARG A 22 10.45 -9.09 12.50
C ARG A 22 11.25 -7.98 11.84
N ARG A 23 11.20 -7.90 10.51
CA ARG A 23 11.92 -6.89 9.74
C ARG A 23 10.93 -5.78 9.40
N LEU A 24 11.33 -4.55 9.68
CA LEU A 24 10.61 -3.34 9.31
C LEU A 24 11.52 -2.49 8.43
N VAL A 25 10.97 -1.93 7.37
CA VAL A 25 11.73 -1.08 6.45
C VAL A 25 11.08 0.30 6.40
N ASP A 26 11.89 1.34 6.54
CA ASP A 26 11.46 2.72 6.33
C ASP A 26 12.46 3.39 5.41
N ARG A 27 12.03 3.66 4.18
CA ARG A 27 12.87 4.23 3.10
C ARG A 27 14.16 3.40 2.90
N ASP A 28 15.32 3.98 3.17
CA ASP A 28 16.63 3.37 3.01
C ASP A 28 17.09 2.57 4.23
N ARG A 29 16.31 2.55 5.32
CA ARG A 29 16.70 1.95 6.60
C ARG A 29 15.89 0.70 6.90
N THR A 30 16.57 -0.29 7.44
CA THR A 30 15.96 -1.53 7.94
C THR A 30 16.13 -1.60 9.46
N PHE A 31 15.05 -1.95 10.14
CA PHE A 31 14.98 -2.13 11.58
C PHE A 31 14.53 -3.56 11.92
N GLU A 32 15.02 -4.08 13.04
CA GLU A 32 14.53 -5.32 13.64
C GLU A 32 13.56 -4.99 14.78
N ILE A 33 12.36 -5.56 14.71
CA ILE A 33 11.33 -5.39 15.73
C ILE A 33 11.70 -6.24 16.96
N LYS A 34 11.84 -5.59 18.11
CA LYS A 34 12.10 -6.21 19.41
C LYS A 34 10.83 -6.23 20.24
N GLY A 35 10.64 -7.32 21.00
CA GLY A 35 9.49 -7.48 21.89
C GLY A 35 8.25 -8.06 21.18
N LYS A 36 7.07 -7.56 21.57
CA LYS A 36 5.78 -8.01 21.02
C LYS A 36 5.63 -7.56 19.56
N LEU A 37 5.08 -8.44 18.74
CA LEU A 37 4.71 -8.14 17.35
C LEU A 37 3.23 -7.76 17.26
N PRO A 38 2.83 -7.01 16.22
CA PRO A 38 1.42 -6.82 15.92
C PRO A 38 0.71 -8.16 15.73
N GLU A 39 -0.55 -8.22 16.14
CA GLU A 39 -1.38 -9.44 16.03
C GLU A 39 -1.98 -9.59 14.63
N GLU A 40 -2.22 -8.47 13.94
CA GLU A 40 -2.83 -8.41 12.62
C GLU A 40 -1.97 -7.60 11.64
N HIS A 41 -2.05 -7.96 10.35
CA HIS A 41 -1.46 -7.15 9.29
C HIS A 41 -2.19 -5.82 9.20
N GLY A 42 -1.44 -4.72 9.03
CA GLY A 42 -2.03 -3.40 9.01
C GLY A 42 -1.01 -2.30 9.19
N TRP A 43 -1.53 -1.11 9.46
CA TRP A 43 -0.73 0.05 9.82
C TRP A 43 -0.52 0.07 11.33
N HIS A 44 0.74 0.24 11.72
CA HIS A 44 1.13 0.18 13.11
C HIS A 44 2.12 1.28 13.44
N ARG A 45 2.05 1.71 14.70
CA ARG A 45 2.97 2.66 15.29
C ARG A 45 4.17 1.91 15.85
N PHE A 46 5.35 2.34 15.45
CA PHE A 46 6.62 1.83 15.92
C PHE A 46 7.45 2.94 16.55
N GLN A 47 7.99 2.67 17.73
CA GLN A 47 9.06 3.46 18.32
C GLN A 47 10.39 2.98 17.77
N ILE A 48 11.05 3.82 16.98
CA ILE A 48 12.37 3.55 16.43
C ILE A 48 13.41 4.10 17.40
N GLY A 49 14.28 3.23 17.92
CA GLY A 49 15.32 3.57 18.88
C GLY A 49 16.69 3.05 18.45
N GLY A 50 17.73 3.86 18.64
CA GLY A 50 19.09 3.53 18.20
C GLY A 50 19.20 3.33 16.68
N THR A 51 20.24 2.62 16.23
CA THR A 51 20.58 2.56 14.79
C THR A 51 19.77 1.55 13.98
N ARG A 52 19.26 0.46 14.57
CA ARG A 52 18.61 -0.66 13.83
C ARG A 52 17.49 -1.39 14.59
N HIS A 53 16.89 -0.78 15.61
CA HIS A 53 15.83 -1.41 16.39
C HIS A 53 14.52 -0.64 16.36
N ALA A 54 13.41 -1.37 16.32
CA ALA A 54 12.06 -0.84 16.45
C ALA A 54 11.31 -1.61 17.52
N SER A 55 10.35 -0.98 18.17
CA SER A 55 9.42 -1.61 19.09
C SER A 55 8.00 -1.22 18.73
N TRP A 56 7.09 -2.19 18.78
CA TRP A 56 5.69 -1.95 18.44
C TRP A 56 4.97 -1.26 19.59
N SER A 57 4.24 -0.19 19.27
CA SER A 57 3.52 0.64 20.24
C SER A 57 2.01 0.51 20.13
N GLY A 58 1.48 -0.01 19.02
CA GLY A 58 0.05 -0.20 18.81
C GLY A 58 -0.38 -0.09 17.34
N ALA A 59 -1.65 -0.37 17.08
CA ALA A 59 -2.27 -0.12 15.78
C ALA A 59 -2.35 1.40 15.50
N ALA A 60 -2.37 1.75 14.22
CA ALA A 60 -2.49 3.13 13.76
C ALA A 60 -3.29 3.21 12.46
N GLU A 61 -3.75 4.41 12.13
CA GLU A 61 -4.29 4.70 10.81
C GLU A 61 -3.18 4.78 9.76
N PRO A 62 -3.47 4.59 8.46
CA PRO A 62 -2.51 4.76 7.38
C PRO A 62 -1.78 6.12 7.42
N ASP A 63 -0.49 6.11 7.10
CA ASP A 63 0.26 7.36 6.91
C ASP A 63 -0.07 7.96 5.53
N PRO A 64 -0.72 9.14 5.44
CA PRO A 64 -1.12 9.73 4.17
C PRO A 64 0.07 10.12 3.28
N CYS A 65 1.26 10.24 3.86
CA CYS A 65 2.51 10.61 3.19
C CYS A 65 3.42 9.38 2.92
N PHE A 66 2.92 8.15 3.07
CA PHE A 66 3.75 6.96 2.92
C PHE A 66 4.43 6.86 1.54
N ASP A 67 3.77 7.35 0.49
CA ASP A 67 4.28 7.39 -0.87
C ASP A 67 5.51 8.30 -1.06
N GLU A 68 5.76 9.24 -0.15
CA GLU A 68 6.87 10.19 -0.27
C GLU A 68 8.23 9.49 -0.25
N GLY A 69 8.96 9.63 -1.36
CA GLY A 69 10.29 9.06 -1.54
C GLY A 69 10.31 7.56 -1.84
N ARG A 70 9.16 6.97 -2.22
CA ARG A 70 9.03 5.56 -2.61
C ARG A 70 8.63 5.45 -4.08
N SER A 71 8.87 4.28 -4.66
CA SER A 71 8.32 3.95 -5.98
C SER A 71 6.81 3.78 -5.88
N THR A 72 6.08 4.52 -6.70
CA THR A 72 4.62 4.52 -6.72
C THR A 72 4.09 4.04 -8.05
N LEU A 73 2.88 3.47 -8.02
CA LEU A 73 2.11 3.15 -9.21
C LEU A 73 0.66 3.55 -8.98
N THR A 74 0.01 3.95 -10.07
CA THR A 74 -1.42 4.24 -10.11
C THR A 74 -2.09 3.30 -11.10
N GLY A 75 -3.31 2.91 -10.80
CA GLY A 75 -4.07 2.02 -11.67
C GLY A 75 -5.42 1.63 -11.08
N TYR A 76 -6.01 0.60 -11.69
CA TYR A 76 -7.30 0.06 -11.30
C TYR A 76 -7.12 -1.12 -10.35
N LEU A 77 -7.75 -1.05 -9.18
CA LEU A 77 -7.81 -2.16 -8.25
C LEU A 77 -8.90 -3.13 -8.68
N VAL A 78 -8.58 -4.42 -8.67
CA VAL A 78 -9.49 -5.54 -8.84
C VAL A 78 -9.26 -6.53 -7.71
N GLY A 79 -10.02 -6.38 -6.63
CA GLY A 79 -9.76 -7.11 -5.38
C GLY A 79 -8.44 -6.66 -4.74
N ASP A 80 -7.53 -7.61 -4.50
CA ASP A 80 -6.19 -7.35 -3.93
C ASP A 80 -5.11 -7.16 -5.00
N ARG A 81 -5.48 -6.85 -6.25
CA ARG A 81 -4.54 -6.65 -7.35
C ARG A 81 -4.73 -5.31 -8.03
N LEU A 82 -3.64 -4.72 -8.49
CA LEU A 82 -3.61 -3.50 -9.29
C LEU A 82 -3.27 -3.83 -10.75
N ILE A 83 -4.05 -3.26 -11.67
CA ILE A 83 -3.71 -3.12 -13.09
C ILE A 83 -3.13 -1.70 -13.27
N PRO A 84 -1.81 -1.53 -13.46
CA PRO A 84 -1.21 -0.21 -13.66
C PRO A 84 -1.73 0.49 -14.92
N ASP A 85 -1.77 1.83 -14.91
CA ASP A 85 -2.24 2.62 -16.07
C ASP A 85 -1.50 2.33 -17.38
N GLY A 86 -0.21 2.01 -17.28
CA GLY A 86 0.65 1.70 -18.42
C GLY A 86 0.64 0.21 -18.82
N ALA A 87 -0.21 -0.61 -18.23
CA ALA A 87 -0.23 -2.05 -18.51
C ALA A 87 -0.64 -2.33 -19.96
N ALA A 88 0.16 -3.13 -20.66
CA ALA A 88 -0.20 -3.63 -21.98
C ALA A 88 -1.31 -4.69 -21.82
N VAL A 89 -2.47 -4.42 -22.41
CA VAL A 89 -3.59 -5.36 -22.41
C VAL A 89 -3.30 -6.46 -23.43
N VAL A 90 -2.82 -7.61 -22.96
CA VAL A 90 -2.79 -8.83 -23.78
C VAL A 90 -4.12 -9.55 -23.56
N PRO A 91 -4.91 -9.83 -24.62
CA PRO A 91 -6.22 -10.47 -24.51
C PRO A 91 -6.09 -11.99 -24.27
N ASP A 92 -5.23 -12.39 -23.35
CA ASP A 92 -5.09 -13.75 -22.86
C ASP A 92 -5.36 -13.75 -21.35
N PRO A 93 -6.46 -14.39 -20.88
CA PRO A 93 -6.78 -14.49 -19.47
C PRO A 93 -5.66 -15.10 -18.61
N ALA A 94 -4.83 -15.98 -19.18
CA ALA A 94 -3.70 -16.57 -18.47
C ALA A 94 -2.60 -15.55 -18.18
N ALA A 95 -2.44 -14.55 -19.05
CA ALA A 95 -1.44 -13.50 -18.94
C ALA A 95 -1.84 -12.35 -17.99
N LEU A 96 -3.11 -12.29 -17.56
CA LEU A 96 -3.60 -11.24 -16.65
C LEU A 96 -2.88 -11.25 -15.29
N ILE A 97 -2.48 -12.42 -14.81
CA ILE A 97 -1.75 -12.54 -13.54
C ILE A 97 -0.38 -11.87 -13.64
N GLU A 98 0.26 -11.91 -14.80
CA GLU A 98 1.59 -11.34 -15.03
C GLU A 98 1.52 -9.83 -15.28
N GLN A 99 0.37 -9.34 -15.73
CA GLN A 99 0.08 -7.91 -15.98
C GLN A 99 -0.43 -7.17 -14.74
N THR A 100 -0.64 -7.87 -13.63
CA THR A 100 -1.20 -7.31 -12.39
C THR A 100 -0.28 -7.50 -11.20
N LEU A 101 -0.25 -6.49 -10.34
CA LEU A 101 0.56 -6.50 -9.13
C LEU A 101 -0.31 -6.81 -7.93
N ARG A 102 0.17 -7.65 -7.01
CA ARG A 102 -0.53 -7.89 -5.75
C ARG A 102 -0.32 -6.70 -4.81
N VAL A 103 -1.39 -6.22 -4.21
CA VAL A 103 -1.44 -5.10 -3.29
C VAL A 103 -1.88 -5.58 -1.91
N HIS A 104 -1.20 -5.13 -0.88
CA HIS A 104 -1.51 -5.41 0.51
C HIS A 104 -2.18 -4.22 1.18
N LEU A 105 -2.92 -4.51 2.26
CA LEU A 105 -3.63 -3.52 3.07
C LEU A 105 -4.65 -2.71 2.26
N VAL A 106 -5.26 -3.34 1.26
CA VAL A 106 -6.37 -2.75 0.49
C VAL A 106 -7.57 -2.61 1.41
N ASP A 107 -8.17 -1.41 1.42
CA ASP A 107 -9.35 -1.14 2.23
C ASP A 107 -10.54 -2.00 1.80
N ARG A 108 -11.18 -2.65 2.78
CA ARG A 108 -12.30 -3.59 2.53
C ARG A 108 -13.56 -2.91 1.97
N GLY A 109 -13.64 -1.58 2.03
CA GLY A 109 -14.80 -0.80 1.58
C GLY A 109 -14.68 -0.27 0.15
N LEU A 110 -13.62 -0.60 -0.59
CA LEU A 110 -13.42 -0.10 -1.95
C LEU A 110 -14.29 -0.85 -2.96
N ASP A 111 -14.73 -0.12 -3.98
CA ASP A 111 -15.42 -0.70 -5.12
C ASP A 111 -14.47 -1.59 -5.93
N ARG A 112 -15.04 -2.56 -6.64
CA ARG A 112 -14.30 -3.61 -7.35
C ARG A 112 -13.41 -3.11 -8.49
N PHE A 113 -13.59 -1.86 -8.91
CA PHE A 113 -12.82 -1.19 -9.96
C PHE A 113 -12.34 0.21 -9.54
N SER A 114 -12.16 0.44 -8.23
CA SER A 114 -11.64 1.71 -7.73
C SER A 114 -10.24 1.99 -8.25
N ARG A 115 -9.97 3.24 -8.61
CA ARG A 115 -8.63 3.72 -8.93
C ARG A 115 -7.84 3.93 -7.65
N GLY A 116 -6.61 3.43 -7.58
CA GLY A 116 -5.80 3.48 -6.38
C GLY A 116 -4.35 3.88 -6.66
N LEU A 117 -3.75 4.54 -5.68
CA LEU A 117 -2.31 4.75 -5.60
C LEU A 117 -1.70 3.72 -4.64
N VAL A 118 -0.65 3.06 -5.09
CA VAL A 118 0.13 2.11 -4.29
C VAL A 118 1.58 2.55 -4.22
N ALA A 119 2.24 2.22 -3.12
CA ALA A 119 3.66 2.47 -2.92
C ALA A 119 4.39 1.17 -2.59
N GLN A 120 5.61 1.02 -3.12
CA GLN A 120 6.44 -0.14 -2.83
C GLN A 120 7.09 0.01 -1.45
N ASP A 121 6.83 -0.95 -0.56
CA ASP A 121 7.66 -1.12 0.63
C ASP A 121 9.05 -1.60 0.19
N PRO A 122 10.17 -0.96 0.58
CA PRO A 122 11.46 -1.25 -0.06
C PRO A 122 11.91 -2.71 0.13
N GLY A 123 11.96 -3.46 -0.99
CA GLY A 123 12.25 -4.90 -1.00
C GLY A 123 11.11 -5.78 -0.48
N GLY A 124 9.93 -5.20 -0.27
CA GLY A 124 8.72 -5.82 0.26
C GLY A 124 7.54 -5.73 -0.73
N PRO A 125 6.30 -5.88 -0.22
CA PRO A 125 5.09 -5.85 -1.04
C PRO A 125 4.73 -4.42 -1.51
N TRP A 126 3.79 -4.36 -2.45
CA TRP A 126 3.07 -3.11 -2.75
C TRP A 126 1.99 -2.88 -1.70
N ILE A 127 1.95 -1.68 -1.15
CA ILE A 127 1.01 -1.27 -0.11
C ILE A 127 0.00 -0.28 -0.72
N PHE A 128 -1.28 -0.48 -0.45
CA PHE A 128 -2.31 0.49 -0.78
C PHE A 128 -2.13 1.75 0.07
N VAL A 129 -2.12 2.92 -0.58
CA VAL A 129 -1.92 4.21 0.10
C VAL A 129 -3.24 4.97 0.18
N ARG A 130 -3.91 5.16 -0.97
CA ARG A 130 -5.17 5.90 -1.05
C ARG A 130 -5.92 5.59 -2.33
N GLN A 131 -7.23 5.83 -2.28
CA GLN A 131 -8.06 5.89 -3.48
C GLN A 131 -7.76 7.20 -4.23
N GLU A 132 -7.64 7.10 -5.55
CA GLU A 132 -7.46 8.24 -6.43
C GLU A 132 -8.80 8.63 -7.07
N PHE A 133 -8.89 9.87 -7.56
CA PHE A 133 -10.08 10.34 -8.25
C PHE A 133 -10.38 9.45 -9.48
N PRO A 134 -11.63 9.01 -9.69
CA PRO A 134 -12.04 8.30 -10.90
C PRO A 134 -11.71 9.12 -12.15
N LEU A 135 -11.23 8.48 -13.22
CA LEU A 135 -10.81 9.13 -14.46
C LEU A 135 -11.69 8.81 -15.67
N GLY A 136 -12.71 7.96 -15.55
CA GLY A 136 -13.65 7.73 -16.63
C GLY A 136 -14.57 6.55 -16.38
N PRO A 137 -14.26 5.37 -16.92
CA PRO A 137 -15.26 4.33 -17.11
C PRO A 137 -15.50 3.48 -15.86
N GLU A 138 -15.04 3.88 -14.67
CA GLU A 138 -15.10 3.05 -13.47
C GLU A 138 -16.55 2.63 -13.15
N HIS A 139 -17.47 3.58 -13.23
CA HIS A 139 -18.89 3.32 -13.00
C HIS A 139 -19.51 2.45 -14.10
N GLU A 140 -19.18 2.70 -15.36
CA GLU A 140 -19.69 1.94 -16.51
C GLU A 140 -19.15 0.50 -16.52
N VAL A 141 -17.89 0.29 -16.14
CA VAL A 141 -17.28 -1.04 -15.99
C VAL A 141 -17.94 -1.79 -14.83
N GLN A 142 -18.15 -1.11 -13.70
CA GLN A 142 -18.88 -1.70 -12.58
C GLN A 142 -20.30 -2.09 -12.98
N ALA A 143 -21.01 -1.23 -13.72
CA ALA A 143 -22.33 -1.53 -14.24
C ALA A 143 -22.32 -2.70 -15.24
N ALA A 144 -21.35 -2.74 -16.17
CA ALA A 144 -21.19 -3.85 -17.12
C ALA A 144 -21.02 -5.18 -16.39
N PHE A 145 -20.17 -5.17 -15.36
CA PHE A 145 -19.88 -6.34 -14.56
C PHE A 145 -21.13 -6.86 -13.81
N VAL A 146 -21.90 -5.96 -13.19
CA VAL A 146 -23.15 -6.30 -12.50
C VAL A 146 -24.20 -6.85 -13.47
N ASP A 147 -24.29 -6.26 -14.67
CA ASP A 147 -25.19 -6.71 -15.74
C ASP A 147 -24.71 -7.98 -16.47
N GLY A 148 -23.52 -8.50 -16.15
CA GLY A 148 -22.92 -9.65 -16.83
C GLY A 148 -22.54 -9.39 -18.30
N ARG A 149 -22.31 -8.12 -18.67
CA ARG A 149 -21.91 -7.72 -20.02
C ARG A 149 -20.40 -7.84 -20.21
N PRO A 150 -19.93 -8.21 -21.42
CA PRO A 150 -18.51 -8.35 -21.70
C PRO A 150 -17.78 -7.02 -21.91
N ASP A 151 -18.53 -5.92 -22.11
CA ASP A 151 -17.98 -4.59 -22.33
C ASP A 151 -18.98 -3.48 -21.95
N ILE A 152 -18.51 -2.23 -21.98
CA ILE A 152 -19.29 -1.04 -21.61
C ILE A 152 -20.13 -0.46 -22.76
N ARG A 153 -20.11 -1.07 -23.96
CA ARG A 153 -20.85 -0.52 -25.11
C ARG A 153 -22.35 -0.58 -24.82
N GLY A 154 -22.99 0.60 -24.84
CA GLY A 154 -24.41 0.73 -24.55
C GLY A 154 -24.76 0.81 -23.07
N ILE A 155 -23.77 1.04 -22.20
CA ILE A 155 -23.96 1.50 -20.82
C ILE A 155 -23.88 3.03 -20.82
N ARG A 156 -24.82 3.70 -20.17
CA ARG A 156 -24.95 5.16 -20.09
C ARG A 156 -24.97 5.60 -18.66
#